data_AF-A0A560WGL5-F1
#
_entry.id   AF-A0A560WGL5-F1
#
_cell.length_a   1.000
_cell.length_b   1.000
_cell.length_c   1.000
_cell.angle_alpha   90.00
_cell.angle_beta   90.00
_cell.angle_gamma   90.00
#
_symmetry.space_group_name_H-M   'P 1'
#
loop_
_entity.id
_entity.type
_entity.pdbx_description
1 polymer ?
#
loop_
_entity_poly.entity_id
_entity_poly.type
_entity_poly.pdbx_seq_one_letter_code
_entity_poly.pdbx_strand_id
1 'polypeptide(L)'
;MSDTTVMETSSSDQSSAGSVPARPASPRPRGGRRVKLMVSRVDPWSAMKVGFLLSVAMGIAMVVMAAVLWALMSAMGVFDSINSLASQIIGDAAGQEFDIMDFLGFGRVLSLSVVIAVIDIVLMTALATLGAFLYNIVASLVGGLHLTLTDD
;
A
#
# COMPACT_ATOMS: atom_id res chain seq x y z
N MET A 1 22.51 85.60 -46.13
CA MET A 1 22.28 84.15 -46.11
C MET A 1 22.71 83.66 -44.74
N SER A 2 21.90 83.21 -43.80
CA SER A 2 20.45 82.97 -43.73
C SER A 2 20.07 82.88 -42.24
N ASP A 3 18.83 83.28 -41.93
CA ASP A 3 17.88 82.78 -40.92
C ASP A 3 18.31 82.57 -39.45
N THR A 4 17.69 83.26 -38.47
CA THR A 4 16.33 83.04 -37.92
C THR A 4 16.29 81.79 -37.02
N THR A 5 16.12 81.96 -35.71
CA THR A 5 15.01 81.39 -34.90
C THR A 5 15.34 81.38 -33.40
N VAL A 6 14.37 81.86 -32.64
CA VAL A 6 14.25 81.97 -31.18
C VAL A 6 13.68 80.67 -30.60
N MET A 7 13.99 80.38 -29.33
CA MET A 7 13.38 79.44 -28.35
C MET A 7 14.46 78.50 -27.79
N GLU A 8 14.61 78.28 -26.49
CA GLU A 8 13.55 78.07 -25.50
C GLU A 8 14.06 78.39 -24.09
N THR A 9 13.28 79.17 -23.35
CA THR A 9 13.36 79.29 -21.90
C THR A 9 12.70 78.06 -21.28
N SER A 10 13.42 77.31 -20.44
CA SER A 10 12.79 76.42 -19.47
C SER A 10 13.51 76.57 -18.13
N SER A 11 12.81 77.26 -17.23
CA SER A 11 13.17 77.53 -15.85
C SER A 11 13.35 76.24 -15.06
N SER A 12 14.33 76.28 -14.17
CA SER A 12 14.46 75.38 -13.03
C SER A 12 13.33 75.65 -12.04
N ASP A 13 12.66 74.61 -11.55
CA ASP A 13 12.26 74.58 -10.15
C ASP A 13 12.11 73.15 -9.61
N GLN A 14 12.79 72.93 -8.49
CA GLN A 14 12.70 71.76 -7.63
C GLN A 14 11.45 71.90 -6.73
N SER A 15 10.93 70.78 -6.21
CA SER A 15 10.61 70.59 -4.77
C SER A 15 9.38 69.69 -4.52
N SER A 16 9.69 68.50 -4.01
CA SER A 16 9.22 67.93 -2.73
C SER A 16 7.73 67.68 -2.42
N ALA A 17 7.52 66.42 -1.99
CA ALA A 17 6.73 65.97 -0.84
C ALA A 17 5.21 65.70 -0.99
N GLY A 18 4.84 64.46 -0.69
CA GLY A 18 3.46 64.03 -0.47
C GLY A 18 3.36 62.55 -0.04
N SER A 19 4.02 62.16 1.06
CA SER A 19 3.87 60.82 1.64
C SER A 19 2.60 60.74 2.48
N VAL A 20 1.53 60.15 1.94
CA VAL A 20 0.30 59.82 2.69
C VAL A 20 0.53 58.51 3.46
N PRO A 21 0.24 58.43 4.78
CA PRO A 21 0.38 57.19 5.53
C PRO A 21 -0.71 56.19 5.14
N ALA A 22 -0.31 55.01 4.65
CA ALA A 22 -1.21 53.92 4.29
C ALA A 22 -1.80 53.24 5.54
N ARG A 23 -3.13 53.08 5.54
CA ARG A 23 -3.92 52.41 6.60
C ARG A 23 -3.59 50.90 6.65
N PRO A 24 -3.53 50.24 7.83
CA PRO A 24 -3.28 48.81 7.90
C PRO A 24 -4.45 48.03 7.30
N ALA A 25 -4.17 47.18 6.32
CA ALA A 25 -5.15 46.30 5.70
C ALA A 25 -5.51 45.15 6.65
N SER A 26 -6.82 44.89 6.82
CA SER A 26 -7.33 43.77 7.61
C SER A 26 -6.88 42.42 7.03
N PRO A 27 -6.54 41.40 7.86
CA PRO A 27 -6.16 40.08 7.36
C PRO A 27 -7.34 39.42 6.65
N ARG A 28 -7.22 39.17 5.35
CA ARG A 28 -8.22 38.41 4.60
C ARG A 28 -8.17 36.94 5.05
N PRO A 29 -9.31 36.26 5.25
CA PRO A 29 -9.31 34.83 5.57
C PRO A 29 -8.62 34.08 4.44
N ARG A 30 -7.60 33.29 4.78
CA ARG A 30 -6.91 32.42 3.81
C ARG A 30 -7.86 31.27 3.48
N GLY A 31 -8.70 31.45 2.47
CA GLY A 31 -9.54 30.37 1.95
C GLY A 31 -8.67 29.16 1.57
N GLY A 32 -9.13 27.97 1.94
CA GLY A 32 -8.42 26.70 1.79
C GLY A 32 -7.69 26.59 0.46
N ARG A 33 -6.37 26.44 0.53
CA ARG A 33 -5.52 26.39 -0.67
C ARG A 33 -5.70 25.02 -1.32
N ARG A 34 -6.49 24.95 -2.39
CA ARG A 34 -6.60 23.73 -3.22
C ARG A 34 -5.26 23.47 -3.91
N VAL A 35 -4.48 22.52 -3.39
CA VAL A 35 -3.23 22.07 -4.01
C VAL A 35 -3.49 20.78 -4.77
N LYS A 36 -3.27 20.78 -6.08
CA LYS A 36 -3.24 19.56 -6.88
C LYS A 36 -1.94 18.84 -6.56
N LEU A 37 -2.02 17.73 -5.83
CA LEU A 37 -0.88 16.88 -5.52
C LEU A 37 -0.97 15.62 -6.39
N MET A 38 0.08 15.36 -7.17
CA MET A 38 0.17 14.18 -8.01
C MET A 38 0.97 13.10 -7.27
N VAL A 39 0.41 11.90 -7.16
CA VAL A 39 1.18 10.74 -6.70
C VAL A 39 2.02 10.28 -7.88
N SER A 40 3.23 10.84 -7.95
CA SER A 40 4.17 10.60 -9.06
C SER A 40 5.04 9.36 -8.82
N ARG A 41 5.29 8.96 -7.56
CA ARG A 41 6.12 7.79 -7.21
C ARG A 41 5.58 7.10 -5.95
N VAL A 42 5.61 5.78 -5.96
CA VAL A 42 5.44 4.95 -4.77
C VAL A 42 6.82 4.49 -4.34
N ASP A 43 7.26 4.92 -3.16
CA ASP A 43 8.57 4.53 -2.66
C ASP A 43 8.62 3.02 -2.38
N PRO A 44 9.54 2.26 -2.99
CA PRO A 44 9.66 0.82 -2.78
C PRO A 44 9.84 0.44 -1.31
N TRP A 45 10.46 1.32 -0.52
CA TRP A 45 10.63 1.16 0.92
C TRP A 45 9.30 1.14 1.68
N SER A 46 8.32 1.95 1.25
CA SER A 46 6.97 1.95 1.82
C SER A 46 6.21 0.69 1.44
N ALA A 47 6.29 0.30 0.17
CA ALA A 47 5.68 -0.94 -0.32
C ALA A 47 6.26 -2.19 0.36
N MET A 48 7.56 -2.22 0.65
CA MET A 48 8.19 -3.29 1.42
C MET A 48 7.61 -3.39 2.84
N LYS A 49 7.43 -2.26 3.54
CA LYS A 49 6.90 -2.24 4.90
C LYS A 49 5.42 -2.60 4.97
N VAL A 50 4.59 -1.99 4.13
CA VAL A 50 3.14 -2.26 4.09
C VAL A 50 2.89 -3.67 3.57
N GLY A 51 3.63 -4.09 2.55
CA GLY A 51 3.60 -5.44 2.00
C GLY A 51 3.98 -6.49 3.05
N PHE A 52 5.07 -6.28 3.79
CA PHE A 52 5.48 -7.18 4.86
C PHE A 52 4.41 -7.32 5.96
N LEU A 53 3.82 -6.22 6.41
CA LEU A 53 2.75 -6.24 7.42
C LEU A 53 1.51 -6.99 6.92
N LEU A 54 1.04 -6.67 5.70
CA LEU A 54 -0.09 -7.35 5.07
C LEU A 54 0.18 -8.84 4.92
N SER A 55 1.40 -9.16 4.52
CA SER A 55 1.87 -10.51 4.28
C SER A 55 1.90 -11.35 5.56
N VAL A 56 2.44 -10.81 6.65
CA VAL A 56 2.38 -11.46 7.97
C VAL A 56 0.94 -11.67 8.43
N ALA A 57 0.06 -10.68 8.23
CA ALA A 57 -1.35 -10.82 8.56
C ALA A 57 -2.02 -11.95 7.76
N MET A 58 -1.77 -12.04 6.44
CA MET A 58 -2.25 -13.15 5.62
C MET A 58 -1.68 -14.49 6.07
N GLY A 59 -0.38 -14.57 6.39
CA GLY A 59 0.24 -15.80 6.88
C GLY A 59 -0.38 -16.30 8.18
N ILE A 60 -0.61 -15.41 9.15
CA ILE A 60 -1.31 -15.77 10.41
C ILE A 60 -2.74 -16.21 10.12
N ALA A 61 -3.47 -15.47 9.27
CA ALA A 61 -4.83 -15.82 8.89
C ALA A 61 -4.88 -17.21 8.22
N MET A 62 -3.92 -17.54 7.36
CA MET A 62 -3.82 -18.86 6.72
C MET A 62 -3.64 -19.98 7.75
N VAL A 63 -2.77 -19.79 8.75
CA VAL A 63 -2.55 -20.79 9.82
C VAL A 63 -3.81 -21.01 10.64
N VAL A 64 -4.49 -19.93 11.03
CA VAL A 64 -5.76 -20.01 11.76
C VAL A 64 -6.83 -20.70 10.91
N MET A 65 -6.93 -20.35 9.63
CA MET A 65 -7.86 -21.00 8.69
C MET A 65 -7.58 -22.49 8.55
N ALA A 66 -6.31 -22.90 8.44
CA ALA A 66 -5.94 -24.32 8.38
C ALA A 66 -6.29 -25.08 9.67
N ALA A 67 -6.05 -24.46 10.83
CA ALA A 67 -6.41 -25.04 12.12
C ALA A 67 -7.93 -25.23 12.26
N VAL A 68 -8.71 -24.21 11.88
CA VAL A 68 -10.18 -24.28 11.88
C VAL A 68 -10.68 -25.33 10.90
N LEU A 69 -10.14 -25.37 9.68
CA LEU A 69 -10.53 -26.35 8.67
C LEU A 69 -10.25 -27.78 9.16
N TRP A 70 -9.07 -28.01 9.76
CA TRP A 70 -8.73 -29.29 10.35
C TRP A 70 -9.70 -29.68 11.48
N ALA A 71 -9.98 -28.73 12.38
CA ALA A 71 -10.91 -28.95 13.50
C ALA A 71 -12.32 -29.29 13.00
N LEU A 72 -12.79 -28.62 11.93
CA LEU A 72 -14.09 -28.92 11.31
C LEU A 72 -14.11 -30.33 10.71
N MET A 73 -13.05 -30.74 10.00
CA MET A 73 -12.96 -32.11 9.46
C MET A 73 -12.94 -33.16 10.57
N SER A 74 -12.22 -32.90 11.67
CA SER A 74 -12.18 -33.77 12.83
C SER A 74 -13.53 -33.85 13.54
N ALA A 75 -14.20 -32.72 13.74
CA ALA A 75 -15.52 -32.67 14.38
C ALA A 75 -16.61 -33.39 13.55
N MET A 76 -16.47 -33.39 12.22
CA MET A 76 -17.36 -34.13 11.32
C MET A 76 -17.03 -35.64 11.23
N GLY A 77 -16.00 -36.13 11.91
CA GLY A 77 -15.61 -37.55 11.85
C GLY A 77 -15.08 -37.98 10.48
N VAL A 78 -14.55 -37.06 9.68
CA VAL A 78 -14.02 -37.36 8.34
C VAL A 78 -12.85 -38.33 8.44
N PHE A 79 -11.95 -38.11 9.40
CA PHE A 79 -10.79 -38.98 9.61
C PHE A 79 -11.19 -40.39 10.07
N ASP A 80 -12.19 -40.51 10.95
CA ASP A 80 -12.72 -41.81 11.38
C ASP A 80 -13.33 -42.59 10.21
N SER A 81 -14.07 -41.88 9.34
CA SER A 81 -14.66 -42.47 8.13
C SER A 81 -13.58 -42.98 7.17
N ILE A 82 -12.52 -42.20 6.95
CA ILE A 82 -11.37 -42.62 6.13
C ILE A 82 -10.68 -43.84 6.76
N ASN A 83 -10.48 -43.83 8.07
CA ASN A 83 -9.83 -44.92 8.77
C ASN A 83 -10.64 -46.21 8.66
N SER A 84 -11.96 -46.14 8.85
CA SER A 84 -12.86 -47.28 8.69
C SER A 84 -12.82 -47.87 7.28
N LEU A 85 -12.78 -47.03 6.24
CA LEU A 85 -12.65 -47.49 4.85
C LEU A 85 -11.28 -48.11 4.59
N ALA A 86 -10.22 -47.51 5.12
CA ALA A 86 -8.86 -48.04 5.00
C ALA A 86 -8.73 -49.41 5.68
N SER A 87 -9.26 -49.56 6.90
CA SER A 87 -9.26 -50.85 7.62
C SER A 87 -10.03 -51.93 6.88
N GLN A 88 -11.14 -51.60 6.20
CA GLN A 88 -11.91 -52.57 5.40
C GLN A 88 -11.14 -53.08 4.17
N ILE A 89 -10.26 -52.26 3.59
CA ILE A 89 -9.54 -52.60 2.35
C ILE A 89 -8.14 -53.19 2.65
N ILE A 90 -7.46 -52.65 3.66
CA ILE A 90 -6.04 -52.92 3.97
C ILE A 90 -5.90 -53.85 5.19
N GLY A 91 -6.83 -53.78 6.15
CA GLY A 91 -6.76 -54.51 7.42
C GLY A 91 -6.74 -56.03 7.27
N ASP A 92 -7.39 -56.57 6.22
CA ASP A 92 -7.36 -58.01 5.91
C ASP A 92 -6.06 -58.47 5.21
N ALA A 93 -5.26 -57.55 4.67
CA ALA A 93 -4.12 -57.89 3.81
C ALA A 93 -2.74 -57.73 4.48
N ALA A 94 -2.60 -56.86 5.49
CA ALA A 94 -1.27 -56.41 5.94
C ALA A 94 -0.97 -56.52 7.45
N GLY A 95 -1.95 -56.77 8.33
CA GLY A 95 -1.71 -56.83 9.78
C GLY A 95 -1.10 -55.57 10.41
N GLN A 96 -1.04 -54.47 9.65
CA GLN A 96 -0.44 -53.20 10.03
C GLN A 96 -1.58 -52.19 10.23
N GLU A 97 -1.68 -51.65 11.44
CA GLU A 97 -2.69 -50.66 11.80
C GLU A 97 -2.37 -49.36 11.04
N PHE A 98 -3.18 -49.06 10.03
CA PHE A 98 -3.13 -47.79 9.31
C PHE A 98 -3.98 -46.79 10.07
N ASP A 99 -3.36 -45.69 10.53
CA ASP A 99 -4.09 -44.53 11.05
C ASP A 99 -3.75 -43.29 10.21
N ILE A 100 -4.79 -42.67 9.65
CA ILE A 100 -4.64 -41.43 8.87
C ILE A 100 -4.13 -40.26 9.73
N MET A 101 -4.34 -40.30 11.04
CA MET A 101 -3.89 -39.24 11.96
C MET A 101 -2.38 -39.19 12.15
N ASP A 102 -1.65 -40.27 11.83
CA ASP A 102 -0.18 -40.23 11.81
C ASP A 102 0.36 -39.29 10.72
N PHE A 103 -0.39 -39.14 9.62
CA PHE A 103 0.00 -38.29 8.48
C PHE A 103 -0.70 -36.94 8.50
N LEU A 104 -1.99 -36.91 8.85
CA LEU A 104 -2.85 -35.72 8.82
C LEU A 104 -3.28 -35.26 10.20
N GLY A 105 -2.58 -35.68 11.26
CA GLY A 105 -2.84 -35.22 12.62
C GLY A 105 -2.64 -33.71 12.79
N PHE A 106 -3.28 -33.16 13.81
CA PHE A 106 -3.31 -31.71 14.08
C PHE A 106 -1.92 -31.07 14.06
N GLY A 107 -0.97 -31.66 14.80
CA GLY A 107 0.39 -31.12 14.89
C GLY A 107 1.11 -31.11 13.53
N ARG A 108 0.86 -32.12 12.69
CA ARG A 108 1.47 -32.20 11.36
C ARG A 108 0.89 -31.15 10.43
N VAL A 109 -0.43 -31.04 10.38
CA VAL A 109 -1.14 -30.04 9.57
C VAL A 109 -0.78 -28.62 10.00
N LEU A 110 -0.72 -28.36 11.31
CA LEU A 110 -0.33 -27.05 11.84
C LEU A 110 1.13 -26.72 11.50
N SER A 111 2.06 -27.66 11.66
CA SER A 111 3.47 -27.43 11.30
C SER A 111 3.66 -27.18 9.80
N LEU A 112 2.99 -27.95 8.94
CA LEU A 112 3.02 -27.74 7.49
C LEU A 112 2.40 -26.39 7.11
N SER A 113 1.29 -26.02 7.75
CA SER A 113 0.64 -24.73 7.51
C SER A 113 1.53 -23.55 7.88
N VAL A 114 2.29 -23.63 8.99
CA VAL A 114 3.27 -22.60 9.34
C VAL A 114 4.36 -22.48 8.28
N VAL A 115 4.89 -23.59 7.77
CA VAL A 115 5.90 -23.57 6.69
C VAL A 115 5.34 -22.92 5.43
N ILE A 116 4.13 -23.30 5.03
CA ILE A 116 3.45 -22.71 3.86
C ILE A 116 3.21 -21.22 4.08
N ALA A 117 2.78 -20.81 5.28
CA ALA A 117 2.56 -19.42 5.62
C ALA A 117 3.85 -18.58 5.52
N VAL A 118 4.99 -19.12 5.96
CA VAL A 118 6.29 -18.42 5.79
C VAL A 118 6.64 -18.24 4.31
N ILE A 119 6.40 -19.26 3.49
CA ILE A 119 6.63 -19.17 2.04
C ILE A 119 5.71 -18.10 1.42
N ASP A 120 4.42 -18.13 1.76
CA ASP A 120 3.45 -17.12 1.32
C ASP A 120 3.89 -15.71 1.74
N ILE A 121 4.44 -15.58 2.95
CA ILE A 121 4.91 -14.29 3.44
C ILE A 121 6.02 -13.71 2.53
N VAL A 122 6.97 -14.55 2.17
CA VAL A 122 8.07 -14.16 1.29
C VAL A 122 7.54 -13.82 -0.11
N LEU A 123 6.64 -14.62 -0.65
CA LEU A 123 6.06 -14.42 -1.97
C LEU A 123 5.24 -13.11 -2.05
N MET A 124 4.35 -12.87 -1.09
CA MET A 124 3.54 -11.65 -1.04
C MET A 124 4.40 -10.39 -0.86
N THR A 125 5.45 -10.46 -0.05
CA THR A 125 6.38 -9.34 0.12
C THR A 125 7.16 -9.05 -1.19
N ALA A 126 7.61 -10.10 -1.88
CA ALA A 126 8.27 -9.97 -3.18
C ALA A 126 7.33 -9.37 -4.24
N LEU A 127 6.08 -9.84 -4.29
CA LEU A 127 5.04 -9.31 -5.17
C LEU A 127 4.72 -7.85 -4.86
N ALA A 128 4.60 -7.46 -3.59
CA ALA A 128 4.38 -6.08 -3.19
C ALA A 128 5.53 -5.16 -3.63
N THR A 129 6.77 -5.62 -3.47
CA THR A 129 7.97 -4.89 -3.90
C THR A 129 8.01 -4.74 -5.42
N LEU A 130 7.72 -5.83 -6.14
CA LEU A 130 7.65 -5.82 -7.61
C LEU A 130 6.52 -4.93 -8.12
N GLY A 131 5.35 -4.97 -7.49
CA GLY A 131 4.20 -4.13 -7.84
C GLY A 131 4.50 -2.63 -7.68
N ALA A 132 5.23 -2.24 -6.65
CA ALA A 132 5.68 -0.86 -6.49
C ALA A 132 6.69 -0.43 -7.56
N PHE A 133 7.64 -1.30 -7.91
CA PHE A 133 8.59 -1.03 -8.98
C PHE A 133 7.89 -0.88 -10.34
N LEU A 134 6.94 -1.77 -10.63
CA LEU A 134 6.14 -1.72 -11.85
C LEU A 134 5.25 -0.48 -11.90
N TYR A 135 4.61 -0.11 -10.79
CA TYR A 135 3.83 1.14 -10.70
C TYR A 135 4.71 2.35 -11.02
N ASN A 136 5.93 2.41 -10.48
CA ASN A 136 6.84 3.52 -10.75
C ASN A 136 7.19 3.65 -12.23
N ILE A 137 7.40 2.52 -12.93
CA ILE A 137 7.63 2.52 -14.38
C ILE A 137 6.40 3.04 -15.12
N VAL A 138 5.21 2.49 -14.84
CA VAL A 138 3.96 2.89 -15.51
C VAL A 138 3.64 4.36 -15.23
N ALA A 139 3.79 4.82 -13.99
CA ALA A 139 3.53 6.20 -13.60
C ALA A 139 4.49 7.19 -14.30
N SER A 140 5.74 6.80 -14.51
CA SER A 140 6.72 7.62 -15.26
C SER A 140 6.37 7.75 -16.75
N LEU A 141 5.67 6.76 -17.32
CA LEU A 141 5.27 6.74 -18.73
C LEU A 141 3.93 7.43 -18.98
N VAL A 142 2.96 7.25 -18.08
CA VAL A 142 1.56 7.69 -18.27
C VAL A 142 1.24 8.99 -17.52
N GLY A 143 2.07 9.41 -16.57
CA GLY A 143 1.90 10.67 -15.83
C GLY A 143 1.34 10.55 -14.41
N GLY A 144 1.32 9.36 -13.78
CA GLY A 144 0.94 9.18 -12.37
C GLY A 144 -0.55 9.43 -12.05
N LEU A 145 -0.95 9.22 -10.78
CA LEU A 145 -2.34 9.41 -10.35
C LEU A 145 -2.56 10.85 -9.84
N HIS A 146 -3.53 11.56 -10.41
CA HIS A 146 -3.92 12.91 -9.99
C HIS A 146 -4.86 12.84 -8.76
N LEU A 147 -4.41 13.34 -7.60
CA LEU A 147 -5.25 13.46 -6.41
C LEU A 147 -5.65 14.93 -6.18
N THR A 148 -6.94 15.17 -5.93
CA THR A 148 -7.43 16.50 -5.53
C THR A 148 -7.60 16.51 -4.02
N LEU A 149 -6.60 17.02 -3.30
CA LEU A 149 -6.72 17.27 -1.87
C LEU A 149 -7.54 18.55 -1.65
N THR A 150 -8.64 18.40 -0.93
CA THR A 150 -9.46 19.50 -0.44
C THR A 150 -9.14 19.64 1.05
N ASP A 151 -8.60 20.78 1.45
CA ASP A 151 -8.31 21.13 2.85
C ASP A 151 -9.52 21.94 3.34
N ASP A 152 -10.20 21.45 4.38
CA ASP A 152 -11.42 22.04 4.99
C ASP A 152 -11.10 22.50 6.43
#